data_AF-A0AAN7TFR9-F1
#
_entry.id   AF-A0AAN7TFR9-F1
#
_cell.length_a   1.000
_cell.length_b   1.000
_cell.length_c   1.000
_cell.angle_alpha   90.00
_cell.angle_beta   90.00
_cell.angle_gamma   90.00
#
_symmetry.space_group_name_H-M   'P 1'
#
loop_
_entity.id
_entity.type
_entity.pdbx_description
1 polymer ?
#
loop_
_entity_poly.entity_id
_entity_poly.type
_entity_poly.pdbx_seq_one_letter_code
_entity_poly.pdbx_strand_id
1 'polypeptide(L)' 'MISDASLYSLAVFLGSAAMLLIVLYHFLEINAKEDSKGTTPLTQARKADAVPAKAR' A
#
# COMPACT_ATOMS: atom_id res chain seq x y z
N MET A 1 -9.84 -26.28 14.80
CA MET A 1 -9.47 -25.82 13.44
C MET A 1 -10.42 -24.70 13.07
N ILE A 2 -9.91 -23.58 12.57
CA ILE A 2 -10.74 -22.53 11.99
C ILE A 2 -11.46 -23.11 10.76
N SER A 3 -12.75 -22.80 10.55
CA SER A 3 -13.49 -23.31 9.39
C SER A 3 -13.19 -22.46 8.16
N ASP A 4 -13.28 -23.04 6.97
CA ASP A 4 -13.05 -22.31 5.72
C ASP A 4 -13.95 -21.08 5.59
N ALA A 5 -15.20 -21.18 6.07
CA ALA A 5 -16.13 -20.06 6.11
C ALA A 5 -15.62 -18.89 6.97
N SER A 6 -15.08 -19.19 8.16
CA SER A 6 -14.51 -18.16 9.03
C SER A 6 -13.20 -17.57 8.49
N LEU A 7 -12.37 -18.38 7.81
CA LEU A 7 -11.16 -17.90 7.13
C LEU A 7 -11.52 -16.97 5.96
N TYR A 8 -12.51 -17.34 5.15
CA TYR A 8 -13.02 -16.52 4.05
C TYR A 8 -13.57 -15.19 4.55
N SER A 9 -14.41 -15.21 5.59
CA SER A 9 -14.96 -13.99 6.17
C SER A 9 -13.86 -13.06 6.71
N LEU A 10 -12.83 -13.64 7.34
CA LEU A 10 -11.67 -12.88 7.82
C LEU A 10 -10.87 -12.26 6.66
N ALA A 11 -10.65 -13.01 5.59
CA ALA A 11 -9.95 -12.54 4.40
C ALA A 11 -10.68 -11.37 3.73
N VAL A 12 -12.01 -11.46 3.59
CA VAL A 12 -12.83 -10.37 3.05
C VAL A 12 -12.76 -9.14 3.95
N PHE A 13 -12.90 -9.31 5.27
CA PHE A 13 -12.79 -8.22 6.23
C PHE A 13 -11.43 -7.53 6.14
N LEU A 14 -10.34 -8.30 6.24
CA LEU A 14 -8.99 -7.77 6.21
C LEU A 14 -8.65 -7.14 4.86
N GLY A 15 -9.09 -7.73 3.75
CA GLY A 15 -8.93 -7.18 2.41
C GLY A 15 -9.64 -5.83 2.24
N SER A 16 -10.87 -5.73 2.73
CA SER A 16 -11.62 -4.45 2.69
C SER A 16 -10.98 -3.38 3.59
N ALA A 17 -10.53 -3.76 4.79
CA ALA A 17 -9.81 -2.87 5.70
C ALA A 17 -8.48 -2.41 5.07
N ALA A 18 -7.73 -3.30 4.43
CA ALA A 18 -6.49 -2.96 3.74
C ALA A 18 -6.74 -1.96 2.60
N MET A 19 -7.81 -2.12 1.81
CA MET A 19 -8.15 -1.16 0.77
C MET A 19 -8.44 0.23 1.33
N LEU A 20 -9.17 0.33 2.45
CA LEU A 20 -9.41 1.60 3.13
C LEU A 20 -8.11 2.24 3.64
N LEU A 21 -7.23 1.45 4.26
CA LEU A 21 -5.94 1.93 4.76
C LEU A 21 -5.00 2.41 3.65
N ILE A 22 -5.00 1.76 2.49
CA ILE A 22 -4.19 2.17 1.32
C ILE A 22 -4.64 3.54 0.81
N VAL A 23 -5.95 3.75 0.67
CA VAL A 23 -6.50 5.04 0.21
C VAL A 23 -6.22 6.13 1.25
N LEU A 24 -6.44 5.84 2.53
CA LEU A 24 -6.14 6.77 3.62
C LEU A 24 -4.66 7.18 3.63
N TYR A 25 -3.75 6.22 3.47
CA TYR A 25 -2.32 6.49 3.37
C TYR A 25 -2.03 7.48 2.24
N HIS A 26 -2.56 7.23 1.04
CA HIS A 26 -2.32 8.10 -0.11
C HIS A 26 -2.89 9.51 0.09
N PHE A 27 -4.06 9.59 0.72
CA PHE A 27 -4.67 10.86 1.10
C PHE A 27 -3.77 11.65 2.07
N LEU A 28 -3.27 11.00 3.13
CA LEU A 28 -2.39 11.65 4.10
C LEU A 28 -1.04 12.05 3.49
N GLU A 29 -0.44 11.20 2.66
CA GLU A 29 0.83 11.43 1.97
C GLU A 29 0.80 12.69 1.10
N ILE A 30 -0.29 12.91 0.35
CA ILE A 30 -0.42 14.08 -0.52
C ILE A 30 -0.72 15.36 0.27
N ASN A 31 -1.47 15.26 1.37
CA ASN A 31 -1.90 16.42 2.14
C ASN A 31 -0.91 16.84 3.25
N ALA A 32 0.13 16.03 3.51
CA ALA A 32 1.20 16.40 4.41
C ALA A 32 1.96 17.62 3.86
N LYS A 33 2.01 18.71 4.65
CA LYS A 33 2.85 19.87 4.33
C LYS A 33 4.33 19.46 4.46
N GLU A 34 5.20 20.11 3.68
CA GLU A 34 6.60 19.80 3.31
C GLU A 34 7.61 19.29 4.38
N ASP A 35 7.21 18.95 5.60
CA ASP A 35 8.06 18.34 6.62
C ASP A 35 8.49 16.89 6.27
N SER A 36 7.89 16.28 5.25
CA SER A 36 8.22 14.94 4.75
C SER A 36 9.32 14.93 3.67
N LYS A 37 10.25 15.89 3.68
CA LYS A 37 11.39 15.99 2.73
C LYS A 37 12.34 14.77 2.68
N GLY A 38 12.14 13.76 3.53
CA GLY A 38 12.97 12.54 3.57
C GLY A 38 12.26 11.26 3.14
N THR A 39 10.97 11.28 2.84
CA THR A 39 10.22 10.07 2.47
C THR A 39 9.92 10.12 0.98
N THR A 40 10.61 9.29 0.20
CA THR A 40 10.23 9.08 -1.21
C THR A 40 8.78 8.62 -1.25
N PRO A 41 7.90 9.29 -2.01
CA PRO A 41 6.52 8.86 -2.09
C PRO A 41 6.47 7.38 -2.49
N LEU A 42 5.62 6.56 -1.86
CA LEU A 42 5.56 5.12 -2.19
C LEU A 42 5.25 4.92 -3.69
N THR A 43 4.56 5.87 -4.30
CA THR A 43 4.35 5.92 -5.75
C THR A 43 5.67 6.06 -6.53
N GLN A 44 6.63 6.85 -6.07
CA GLN A 44 7.94 6.99 -6.71
C GLN A 44 8.84 5.76 -6.44
N ALA A 45 8.82 5.22 -5.22
CA ALA A 45 9.59 4.02 -4.87
C ALA A 45 9.18 2.82 -5.74
N ARG A 46 7.87 2.59 -5.94
CA ARG A 46 7.38 1.52 -6.84
C ARG A 46 7.77 1.73 -8.30
N LYS A 47 7.86 2.99 -8.76
CA LYS A 47 8.31 3.27 -10.12
C LYS A 47 9.79 2.98 -10.31
N ALA A 48 10.62 3.12 -9.28
CA ALA A 48 12.04 2.77 -9.32
C ALA A 48 12.25 1.25 -9.41
N ASP A 49 11.49 0.46 -8.64
CA ASP A 49 11.56 -1.02 -8.66
C ASP A 49 11.05 -1.64 -9.97
N ALA A 50 10.14 -0.96 -10.68
CA ALA A 50 9.54 -1.44 -11.92
C ALA A 50 10.44 -1.24 -13.17
N VAL A 51 11.60 -0.59 -13.04
CA VAL A 51 12.55 -0.44 -14.16
C VAL A 51 13.54 -1.61 -14.11
N PRO A 52 13.45 -2.63 -14.99
CA PRO A 52 14.50 -3.62 -15.10
C PRO A 52 15.79 -2.89 -15.48
N ALA A 53 16.84 -3.06 -14.67
CA ALA A 53 18.16 -2.57 -14.98
C ALA A 53 18.51 -3.02 -16.40
N LYS A 54 18.59 -2.05 -17.32
CA LYS A 54 18.89 -2.23 -18.73
C LYS A 54 19.99 -3.29 -18.86
N ALA A 55 19.63 -4.48 -19.35
CA ALA A 55 20.58 -5.53 -19.69
C ALA A 55 21.56 -4.92 -20.68
N ARG A 56 22.77 -4.66 -20.20
CA ARG A 56 23.92 -4.23 -20.98
C ARG A 56 24.73 -5.46 -21.35
#